data_AF-A0A8K0XBG2-F1
#
_entry.id   AF-A0A8K0XBG2-F1
#
_cell.length_a   1.000
_cell.length_b   1.000
_cell.length_c   1.000
_cell.angle_alpha   90.00
_cell.angle_beta   90.00
_cell.angle_gamma   90.00
#
_symmetry.space_group_name_H-M   'P 1'
#
loop_
_entity.id
_entity.type
_entity.pdbx_description
1 polymer ?
#
loop_
_entity_poly.entity_id
_entity_poly.type
_entity_poly.pdbx_seq_one_letter_code
_entity_poly.pdbx_strand_id
1 'polypeptide(L)'
;MNTRRTAQDNEMHESLSGYFERSALVVRQYADSMEHHYARPALNYASEHFHSHPILVTFLTIFCSLAFLPVLSFIGLSTFAVSSIVLFAFGSAAIAAIIIELMFVAFLVFALWSLFIVAVTLTSFVIFAYVTIRLGVLVNSDGRSAVQEWVCETRRQFSPFKAEEGKASDGFAIINQNAPGIRVKIEDTADD
;
A
#
# COMPACT_ATOMS: atom_id res chain seq x y z
N MET A 1 -27.55 -5.93 -7.71
CA MET A 1 -26.09 -6.18 -7.91
C MET A 1 -25.46 -7.00 -6.76
N ASN A 2 -26.12 -7.18 -5.60
CA ASN A 2 -25.55 -7.92 -4.46
C ASN A 2 -25.60 -9.46 -4.56
N THR A 3 -26.49 -10.01 -5.40
CA THR A 3 -26.68 -11.47 -5.55
C THR A 3 -25.50 -12.19 -6.21
N ARG A 4 -24.63 -11.49 -6.94
CA ARG A 4 -23.41 -12.08 -7.53
C ARG A 4 -22.30 -12.29 -6.51
N ARG A 5 -22.27 -11.49 -5.44
CA ARG A 5 -21.21 -11.55 -4.41
C ARG A 5 -21.42 -12.75 -3.48
N THR A 6 -22.67 -13.01 -3.10
CA THR A 6 -23.04 -14.14 -2.23
C THR A 6 -22.80 -15.51 -2.87
N ALA A 7 -22.91 -15.61 -4.20
CA ALA A 7 -22.63 -16.85 -4.91
C ALA A 7 -21.12 -17.19 -4.89
N GLN A 8 -20.26 -16.20 -5.10
CA GLN A 8 -18.81 -16.38 -5.10
C GLN A 8 -18.27 -16.71 -3.70
N ASP A 9 -18.83 -16.10 -2.65
CA ASP A 9 -18.44 -16.39 -1.27
C ASP A 9 -18.83 -17.83 -0.87
N ASN A 10 -19.98 -18.34 -1.35
CA ASN A 10 -20.41 -19.72 -1.12
C ASN A 10 -19.49 -20.74 -1.83
N GLU A 11 -19.12 -20.50 -3.10
CA GLU A 11 -18.19 -21.37 -3.83
C GLU A 11 -16.80 -21.41 -3.16
N MET A 12 -16.32 -20.26 -2.67
CA MET A 12 -15.06 -20.19 -1.93
C MET A 12 -15.13 -20.98 -0.62
N HIS A 13 -16.22 -20.83 0.14
CA HIS A 13 -16.44 -21.59 1.37
C HIS A 13 -16.51 -23.09 1.13
N GLU A 14 -17.22 -23.53 0.08
CA GLU A 14 -17.34 -24.95 -0.29
C GLU A 14 -15.97 -25.55 -0.66
N SER A 15 -15.16 -24.79 -1.41
CA SER A 15 -13.80 -25.21 -1.75
C SER A 15 -12.89 -25.36 -0.52
N LEU A 16 -12.96 -24.41 0.42
CA LEU A 16 -12.19 -24.44 1.66
C LEU A 16 -12.60 -25.62 2.55
N SER A 17 -13.91 -25.88 2.70
CA SER A 17 -14.38 -27.05 3.44
C SER A 17 -13.89 -28.36 2.83
N GLY A 18 -13.83 -28.45 1.49
CA GLY A 18 -13.28 -29.62 0.80
C GLY A 18 -11.80 -29.85 1.10
N TYR A 19 -10.98 -28.79 1.20
CA TYR A 19 -9.57 -28.91 1.61
C TYR A 19 -9.42 -29.38 3.06
N PHE A 20 -10.26 -28.89 3.98
CA PHE A 20 -10.26 -29.35 5.37
C PHE A 20 -10.68 -30.82 5.48
N GLU A 21 -11.71 -31.24 4.75
CA GLU A 21 -12.17 -32.63 4.76
C GLU A 21 -11.10 -33.57 4.17
N ARG A 22 -10.47 -33.18 3.05
CA ARG A 22 -9.39 -33.96 2.44
C ARG A 22 -8.16 -34.05 3.34
N SER A 23 -7.75 -32.96 3.97
CA SER A 23 -6.63 -32.97 4.91
C SER A 23 -6.94 -33.80 6.16
N ALA A 24 -8.16 -33.72 6.69
CA ALA A 24 -8.60 -34.57 7.79
C ALA A 24 -8.60 -36.06 7.42
N LEU A 25 -9.04 -36.43 6.21
CA LEU A 25 -8.98 -37.80 5.71
C LEU A 25 -7.53 -38.32 5.60
N VAL A 26 -6.59 -37.49 5.12
CA VAL A 26 -5.16 -37.86 5.03
C VAL A 26 -4.57 -38.08 6.42
N VAL A 27 -4.85 -37.18 7.37
CA VAL A 27 -4.37 -37.32 8.76
C VAL A 27 -4.96 -38.56 9.42
N ARG A 28 -6.25 -38.86 9.21
CA ARG A 28 -6.88 -40.09 9.70
C ARG A 28 -6.26 -41.34 9.10
N GLN A 29 -6.06 -41.38 7.79
CA GLN A 29 -5.43 -42.52 7.12
C GLN A 29 -4.00 -42.76 7.63
N TYR A 30 -3.23 -41.69 7.86
CA TYR A 30 -1.90 -41.81 8.46
C TYR A 30 -1.95 -42.26 9.92
N ALA A 31 -2.90 -41.75 10.70
CA ALA A 31 -3.10 -42.16 12.09
C ALA A 31 -3.49 -43.64 12.17
N ASP A 32 -4.44 -44.10 11.35
CA ASP A 32 -4.85 -45.50 11.27
C ASP A 32 -3.67 -46.39 10.84
N SER A 33 -2.88 -45.96 9.86
CA SER A 33 -1.69 -46.70 9.43
C SER A 33 -0.65 -46.78 10.54
N MET A 34 -0.42 -45.69 11.28
CA MET A 34 0.50 -45.69 12.41
C MET A 34 0.01 -46.56 13.56
N GLU A 35 -1.28 -46.52 13.86
CA GLU A 35 -1.89 -47.35 14.89
C GLU A 35 -1.69 -48.83 14.57
N HIS A 36 -1.98 -49.21 13.32
CA HIS A 36 -1.91 -50.61 12.91
C HIS A 36 -0.48 -51.14 12.79
N HIS A 37 0.44 -50.35 12.23
CA HIS A 37 1.81 -50.81 11.96
C HIS A 37 2.75 -50.66 13.16
N TYR A 38 2.51 -49.70 14.06
CA TYR A 38 3.44 -49.40 15.15
C TYR A 38 2.79 -49.52 16.52
N ALA A 39 1.63 -48.89 16.74
CA ALA A 39 1.06 -48.82 18.09
C ALA A 39 0.56 -50.19 18.58
N ARG A 40 -0.23 -50.90 17.77
CA ARG A 40 -0.77 -52.23 18.11
C ARG A 40 0.32 -53.29 18.36
N PRO A 41 1.30 -53.51 17.46
CA PRO A 41 2.33 -54.50 17.72
C PRO A 41 3.21 -54.12 18.92
N ALA A 42 3.54 -52.85 19.12
CA ALA A 42 4.29 -52.41 20.29
C ALA A 42 3.52 -52.67 21.60
N LEU A 43 2.21 -52.40 21.64
CA LEU A 43 1.35 -52.69 22.80
C LEU A 43 1.26 -54.19 23.08
N ASN A 44 1.09 -55.00 22.05
CA ASN A 44 1.03 -56.46 22.19
C ASN A 44 2.37 -57.00 22.72
N TYR A 45 3.50 -56.56 22.17
CA TYR A 45 4.84 -56.91 22.65
C TYR A 45 5.08 -56.47 24.09
N ALA A 46 4.67 -55.24 24.44
CA ALA A 46 4.79 -54.72 25.80
C ALA A 46 3.96 -55.55 26.79
N SER A 47 2.72 -55.89 26.43
CA SER A 47 1.83 -56.71 27.27
C SER A 47 2.43 -58.10 27.53
N GLU A 48 2.97 -58.76 26.50
CA GLU A 48 3.58 -60.08 26.64
C GLU A 48 4.85 -60.05 27.50
N HIS A 49 5.69 -59.01 27.34
CA HIS A 49 6.90 -58.82 28.16
C HIS A 49 6.59 -58.45 29.62
N PHE A 50 5.47 -57.76 29.87
CA PHE A 50 5.03 -57.41 31.22
C PHE A 50 4.78 -58.64 32.09
N HIS A 51 4.23 -59.71 31.51
CA HIS A 51 4.00 -60.96 32.23
C HIS A 51 5.29 -61.70 32.57
N SER A 52 6.30 -61.60 31.71
CA SER A 52 7.57 -62.31 31.92
C SER A 52 8.52 -61.58 32.87
N HIS A 53 8.60 -60.24 32.77
CA HIS A 53 9.60 -59.44 33.51
C HIS A 53 9.03 -58.08 33.98
N PRO A 54 8.08 -58.04 34.93
CA PRO A 54 7.34 -56.82 35.30
C PRO A 54 8.23 -55.71 35.87
N ILE A 55 9.31 -56.05 36.58
CA ILE A 55 10.23 -55.08 37.19
C ILE A 55 11.04 -54.33 36.12
N LEU A 56 11.53 -55.05 35.10
CA LEU A 56 12.32 -54.44 34.04
C LEU A 56 11.46 -53.52 33.17
N VAL A 57 10.25 -53.97 32.80
CA VAL A 57 9.36 -53.19 31.93
C VAL A 57 8.88 -51.90 32.60
N THR A 58 8.52 -51.94 33.89
CA THR A 58 8.15 -50.73 34.65
C THR A 58 9.32 -49.76 34.77
N PHE A 59 10.53 -50.23 35.08
CA PHE A 59 11.73 -49.40 35.10
C PHE A 59 11.98 -48.73 33.75
N LEU A 60 11.92 -49.50 32.66
CA LEU A 60 12.14 -48.97 31.32
C LEU A 60 11.08 -47.94 30.92
N THR A 61 9.81 -48.17 31.28
CA THR A 61 8.71 -47.24 31.01
C THR A 61 8.91 -45.90 31.74
N ILE A 62 9.27 -45.96 33.02
CA ILE A 62 9.56 -44.76 33.82
C ILE A 62 10.80 -44.05 33.27
N PHE A 63 11.86 -44.79 32.97
CA PHE A 63 13.08 -44.24 32.37
C PHE A 63 12.81 -43.57 31.02
N CYS A 64 12.07 -44.20 30.12
CA CYS A 64 11.67 -43.63 28.83
C CYS A 64 10.80 -42.38 29.01
N SER A 65 9.86 -42.39 29.95
CA SER A 65 9.00 -41.23 30.23
C SER A 65 9.82 -40.05 30.76
N LEU A 66 10.76 -40.31 31.68
CA LEU A 66 11.68 -39.30 32.21
C LEU A 66 12.67 -38.80 31.16
N ALA A 67 13.15 -39.67 30.26
CA ALA A 67 14.08 -39.33 29.19
C ALA A 67 13.38 -38.61 28.02
N PHE A 68 12.07 -38.80 27.83
CA PHE A 68 11.31 -38.09 26.80
C PHE A 68 11.24 -36.59 27.07
N LEU A 69 11.14 -36.19 28.34
CA LEU A 69 11.02 -34.80 28.75
C LEU A 69 12.25 -33.93 28.35
N PRO A 70 13.51 -34.33 28.61
CA PRO A 70 14.68 -33.60 28.14
C PRO A 70 14.85 -33.64 26.62
N VAL A 71 14.49 -34.75 25.95
CA VAL A 71 14.55 -34.84 24.48
C VAL A 71 13.56 -33.86 23.84
N LEU A 72 12.32 -33.83 24.33
CA LEU A 72 11.29 -32.91 23.83
C LEU A 72 11.67 -31.45 24.11
N SER A 73 12.21 -31.17 25.31
CA SER A 73 12.74 -29.85 25.65
C SER A 73 13.87 -29.42 24.71
N PHE A 74 14.79 -30.32 24.39
CA PHE A 74 15.88 -30.05 23.45
C PHE A 74 15.35 -29.76 22.03
N ILE A 75 14.40 -30.56 21.53
CA ILE A 75 13.78 -30.33 20.21
C ILE A 75 13.05 -28.98 20.19
N GLY A 76 12.28 -28.68 21.24
CA GLY A 76 11.55 -27.42 21.37
C GLY A 76 12.50 -26.21 21.40
N LEU A 77 13.52 -26.25 22.25
CA LEU A 77 14.52 -25.18 22.35
C LEU A 77 15.33 -25.02 21.06
N SER A 78 15.71 -26.12 20.40
CA SER A 78 16.41 -26.09 19.11
C SER A 78 15.55 -25.44 18.03
N THR A 79 14.29 -25.85 17.91
CA THR A 79 13.34 -25.29 16.94
C THR A 79 13.08 -23.80 17.23
N PHE A 80 12.94 -23.43 18.50
CA PHE A 80 12.77 -22.05 18.93
C PHE A 80 14.02 -21.20 18.62
N ALA A 81 15.22 -21.73 18.86
CA ALA A 81 16.47 -21.05 18.54
C ALA A 81 16.60 -20.81 17.02
N VAL A 82 16.36 -21.82 16.19
CA VAL A 82 16.40 -21.66 14.72
C VAL A 82 15.35 -20.64 14.26
N SER A 83 14.12 -20.73 14.77
CA SER A 83 13.04 -19.81 14.40
C SER A 83 13.35 -18.36 14.79
N SER A 84 13.92 -18.14 15.98
CA SER A 84 14.28 -16.79 16.43
C SER A 84 15.41 -16.19 15.59
N ILE A 85 16.41 -16.97 15.19
CA ILE A 85 17.47 -16.52 14.26
C ILE A 85 16.88 -16.10 12.91
N VAL A 86 15.98 -16.90 12.34
CA VAL A 86 15.34 -16.59 11.05
C VAL A 86 14.51 -15.30 11.14
N LEU A 87 13.70 -15.16 12.19
CA LEU A 87 12.91 -13.94 12.42
C LEU A 87 13.80 -12.72 12.60
N PHE A 88 14.91 -12.85 13.31
CA PHE A 88 15.86 -11.76 13.51
C PHE A 88 16.59 -11.38 12.21
N ALA A 89 16.96 -12.37 11.39
CA ALA A 89 17.54 -12.15 10.07
C ALA A 89 16.55 -11.43 9.14
N PHE A 90 15.28 -11.85 9.13
CA PHE A 90 14.23 -11.17 8.35
C PHE A 90 13.96 -9.75 8.86
N GLY A 91 13.88 -9.57 10.17
CA GLY A 91 13.65 -8.26 10.78
C GLY A 91 14.79 -7.27 10.48
N SER A 92 16.04 -7.71 10.63
CA SER A 92 17.20 -6.88 10.31
C SER A 92 17.30 -6.57 8.81
N ALA A 93 17.01 -7.53 7.93
CA ALA A 93 16.96 -7.29 6.47
C ALA A 93 15.87 -6.28 6.08
N ALA A 94 14.68 -6.37 6.68
CA ALA A 94 13.58 -5.44 6.43
C ALA A 94 13.93 -4.01 6.90
N ILE A 95 14.51 -3.86 8.09
CA ILE A 95 14.96 -2.56 8.61
C ILE A 95 16.03 -1.97 7.68
N ALA A 96 17.01 -2.77 7.25
CA ALA A 96 18.03 -2.32 6.31
C ALA A 96 17.44 -1.84 4.99
N ALA A 97 16.46 -2.57 4.43
CA ALA A 97 15.76 -2.18 3.21
C ALA A 97 15.04 -0.83 3.36
N ILE A 98 14.32 -0.63 4.47
CA ILE A 98 13.63 0.63 4.76
C ILE A 98 14.62 1.80 4.86
N ILE A 99 15.76 1.60 5.55
CA ILE A 99 16.79 2.64 5.67
C ILE A 99 17.33 3.02 4.30
N ILE A 100 17.64 2.03 3.45
CA ILE A 100 18.14 2.27 2.09
C ILE A 100 17.09 3.05 1.28
N GLU A 101 15.82 2.64 1.33
CA GLU A 101 14.73 3.33 0.65
C GLU A 101 14.58 4.78 1.12
N LEU A 102 14.63 5.04 2.44
CA LEU A 102 14.61 6.39 3.00
C LEU A 102 15.81 7.23 2.54
N MET A 103 17.00 6.64 2.43
CA MET A 103 18.17 7.33 1.88
C MET A 103 17.96 7.73 0.41
N PHE A 104 17.39 6.85 -0.41
CA PHE A 104 17.06 7.16 -1.80
C PHE A 104 16.02 8.28 -1.92
N VAL A 105 14.97 8.25 -1.10
CA VAL A 105 13.95 9.30 -1.05
C VAL A 105 14.58 10.63 -0.64
N ALA A 106 15.43 10.64 0.39
CA ALA A 106 16.13 11.85 0.82
C ALA A 106 17.03 12.42 -0.27
N PHE A 107 17.78 11.56 -0.98
CA PHE A 107 18.60 11.96 -2.12
C PHE A 107 17.77 12.57 -3.25
N LEU A 108 16.62 11.96 -3.57
CA LEU A 108 15.69 12.45 -4.59
C LEU A 108 15.13 13.83 -4.20
N VAL A 109 14.68 14.00 -2.95
CA VAL A 109 14.19 15.30 -2.44
C VAL A 109 15.29 16.36 -2.53
N PHE A 110 16.53 16.03 -2.16
CA PHE A 110 17.66 16.95 -2.26
C PHE A 110 17.99 17.32 -3.72
N ALA A 111 17.92 16.35 -4.64
CA ALA A 111 18.13 16.60 -6.06
C ALA A 111 17.03 17.49 -6.65
N LEU A 112 15.76 17.23 -6.33
CA LEU A 112 14.63 18.07 -6.76
C LEU A 112 14.74 19.48 -6.19
N TRP A 113 15.11 19.62 -4.92
CA TRP A 113 15.32 20.91 -4.29
C TRP A 113 16.44 21.70 -4.96
N SER A 114 17.56 21.03 -5.26
CA SER A 114 18.70 21.63 -5.96
C SER A 114 18.30 22.07 -7.38
N LEU A 115 17.57 21.22 -8.11
CA LEU A 115 17.06 21.53 -9.44
C LEU A 115 16.06 22.70 -9.42
N PHE A 116 15.22 22.78 -8.38
CA PHE A 116 14.32 23.90 -8.16
C PHE A 116 15.08 25.22 -7.98
N ILE A 117 16.14 25.24 -7.15
CA ILE A 117 16.98 26.43 -6.96
C ILE A 117 17.64 26.84 -8.29
N VAL A 118 18.18 25.89 -9.05
CA VAL A 118 18.78 26.15 -10.37
C VAL A 118 17.75 26.74 -11.32
N ALA A 119 16.53 26.18 -11.36
CA ALA A 119 15.45 26.67 -12.20
C ALA A 119 15.04 28.11 -11.84
N VAL A 120 14.87 28.41 -10.54
CA VAL A 120 14.56 29.78 -10.06
C VAL A 120 15.68 30.76 -10.41
N THR A 121 16.94 30.36 -10.22
CA THR A 121 18.11 31.19 -10.53
C THR A 121 18.20 31.48 -12.02
N LEU A 122 18.05 30.46 -12.86
CA LEU A 122 18.09 30.60 -14.32
C LEU A 122 16.94 31.48 -14.82
N THR A 123 15.73 31.28 -14.29
CA THR A 123 14.56 32.10 -14.64
C THR A 123 14.78 33.56 -14.24
N SER A 124 15.29 33.80 -13.04
CA SER A 124 15.63 35.15 -12.57
C SER A 124 16.70 35.82 -13.43
N PHE A 125 17.73 35.05 -13.84
CA PHE A 125 18.77 35.53 -14.73
C PHE A 125 18.24 35.91 -16.11
N VAL A 126 17.38 35.09 -16.71
CA VAL A 126 16.75 35.38 -18.01
C VAL A 126 15.87 36.62 -17.93
N ILE A 127 15.06 36.76 -16.87
CA ILE A 127 14.24 37.95 -16.63
C ILE A 127 15.13 39.19 -16.49
N PHE A 128 16.19 39.11 -15.68
CA PHE A 128 17.11 40.21 -15.46
C PHE A 128 17.85 40.63 -16.74
N ALA A 129 18.34 39.65 -17.51
CA ALA A 129 18.98 39.90 -18.80
C ALA A 129 18.02 40.56 -19.80
N TYR A 130 16.78 40.05 -19.90
CA TYR A 130 15.74 40.63 -20.74
C TYR A 130 15.43 42.08 -20.36
N VAL A 131 15.23 42.36 -19.06
CA VAL A 131 14.98 43.72 -18.56
C VAL A 131 16.16 44.63 -18.88
N THR A 132 17.40 44.16 -18.68
CA THR A 132 18.61 44.95 -18.95
C THR A 132 18.76 45.27 -20.44
N ILE A 133 18.56 44.28 -21.32
CA ILE A 133 18.62 44.48 -22.77
C ILE A 133 17.53 45.46 -23.20
N ARG A 134 16.29 45.26 -22.74
CA ARG A 134 15.16 46.13 -23.07
C ARG A 134 15.39 47.57 -22.59
N LEU A 135 15.91 47.75 -21.37
CA LEU A 135 16.26 49.06 -20.83
C LEU A 135 17.39 49.70 -21.65
N GLY A 136 18.40 48.93 -22.05
CA GLY A 136 19.49 49.39 -22.90
C GLY A 136 19.00 49.89 -24.26
N VAL A 137 18.06 49.17 -24.88
CA VAL A 137 17.43 49.59 -26.15
C VAL A 137 16.62 50.88 -25.97
N LEU A 138 15.78 50.97 -24.92
CA LEU A 138 14.96 52.17 -24.64
C LEU A 138 15.79 53.42 -24.33
N VAL A 139 16.89 53.27 -23.56
CA VAL A 139 17.78 54.38 -23.24
C VAL A 139 18.48 54.91 -24.49
N ASN A 140 18.77 54.04 -25.46
CA ASN A 140 19.42 54.42 -26.71
C ASN A 140 18.45 55.10 -27.70
N SER A 141 17.13 54.82 -27.66
CA SER A 141 16.16 55.44 -28.56
C SER A 141 15.70 56.83 -28.11
N ASP A 142 15.33 56.99 -26.83
CA ASP A 142 14.57 58.16 -26.35
C ASP A 142 15.18 58.85 -25.12
N GLY A 143 16.35 58.40 -24.67
CA GLY A 143 17.08 59.01 -23.55
C GLY A 143 16.39 58.86 -22.19
N ARG A 144 16.41 59.92 -21.36
CA ARG A 144 15.98 59.85 -19.95
C ARG A 144 14.46 59.72 -19.74
N SER A 145 13.63 60.14 -20.69
CA SER A 145 12.17 60.08 -20.57
C SER A 145 11.64 58.64 -20.66
N ALA A 146 12.26 57.78 -21.46
CA ALA A 146 11.82 56.39 -21.65
C ALA A 146 11.88 55.53 -20.38
N VAL A 147 12.78 55.84 -19.44
CA VAL A 147 12.87 55.12 -18.16
C VAL A 147 11.61 55.35 -17.33
N GLN A 148 11.05 56.57 -17.33
CA GLN A 148 9.85 56.87 -16.56
C GLN A 148 8.61 56.20 -17.14
N GLU A 149 8.51 56.17 -18.47
CA GLU A 149 7.43 55.48 -19.18
C GLU A 149 7.48 53.97 -18.94
N TRP A 150 8.67 53.36 -19.03
CA TRP A 150 8.87 51.95 -18.73
C TRP A 150 8.52 51.59 -17.27
N VAL A 151 8.88 52.42 -16.30
CA VAL A 151 8.49 52.20 -14.89
C VAL A 151 6.98 52.28 -14.71
N CYS A 152 6.31 53.25 -15.34
CA CYS A 152 4.84 53.34 -15.32
C CYS A 152 4.18 52.11 -15.93
N GLU A 153 4.68 51.64 -17.07
CA GLU A 153 4.16 50.46 -17.77
C GLU A 153 4.40 49.18 -16.95
N THR A 154 5.60 49.00 -16.41
CA THR A 154 5.94 47.84 -15.57
C THR A 154 5.10 47.84 -14.29
N ARG A 155 4.91 49.01 -13.67
CA ARG A 155 4.05 49.13 -12.48
C ARG A 155 2.59 48.80 -12.78
N ARG A 156 2.09 49.11 -13.99
CA ARG A 156 0.74 48.71 -14.44
C ARG A 156 0.62 47.21 -14.69
N GLN A 157 1.66 46.57 -15.21
CA GLN A 157 1.64 45.11 -15.44
C GLN A 157 1.76 44.31 -14.13
N PHE A 158 2.47 44.84 -13.13
CA PHE A 158 2.65 44.18 -11.84
C PHE A 158 1.64 44.60 -10.77
N SER A 159 0.78 45.58 -11.00
CA SER A 159 -0.39 45.74 -10.14
C SER A 159 -1.25 44.51 -10.35
N PRO A 160 -1.34 43.57 -9.38
CA PRO A 160 -2.15 42.39 -9.53
C PRO A 160 -3.53 42.89 -9.95
N PHE A 161 -4.00 42.40 -11.10
CA PHE A 161 -5.35 42.67 -11.58
C PHE A 161 -6.22 42.39 -10.37
N LYS A 162 -6.72 43.46 -9.75
CA LYS A 162 -7.59 43.37 -8.59
C LYS A 162 -8.84 42.82 -9.21
N ALA A 163 -8.86 41.48 -9.34
CA ALA A 163 -10.04 40.73 -9.71
C ALA A 163 -11.09 41.35 -8.80
N GLU A 164 -12.04 42.05 -9.41
CA GLU A 164 -13.24 42.38 -8.70
C GLU A 164 -13.69 41.03 -8.16
N GLU A 165 -13.44 40.81 -6.86
CA GLU A 165 -14.28 39.99 -6.03
C GLU A 165 -15.65 40.56 -6.32
N GLY A 166 -16.29 39.96 -7.32
CA GLY A 166 -17.70 40.02 -7.50
C GLY A 166 -18.19 39.69 -6.11
N LYS A 167 -18.72 40.71 -5.44
CA LYS A 167 -19.78 40.54 -4.49
C LYS A 167 -20.64 39.48 -5.15
N ALA A 168 -20.53 38.26 -4.66
CA ALA A 168 -21.61 37.32 -4.65
C ALA A 168 -22.70 38.09 -3.89
N SER A 169 -23.37 38.96 -4.65
CA SER A 169 -24.71 39.39 -4.40
C SER A 169 -25.40 38.08 -4.13
N ASP A 170 -25.92 37.96 -2.91
CA ASP A 170 -26.89 36.98 -2.48
C ASP A 170 -28.15 37.09 -3.37
N GLY A 171 -27.97 36.90 -4.68
CA GLY A 171 -28.99 36.68 -5.66
C GLY A 171 -29.40 35.23 -5.53
N PHE A 172 -30.13 34.97 -4.45
CA PHE A 172 -30.99 33.82 -4.29
C PHE A 172 -31.83 33.70 -5.58
N ALA A 173 -31.37 32.87 -6.50
CA ALA A 173 -32.09 32.52 -7.70
C ALA A 173 -33.28 31.65 -7.27
N ILE A 174 -34.39 32.29 -6.95
CA ILE A 174 -35.69 31.61 -6.90
C ILE A 174 -35.95 31.14 -8.33
N ILE A 175 -35.77 29.84 -8.54
CA ILE A 175 -36.28 29.13 -9.71
C ILE A 175 -37.80 29.25 -9.66
N ASN A 176 -38.34 30.29 -10.31
CA ASN A 176 -39.78 30.42 -10.52
C ASN A 176 -40.17 29.46 -11.64
N GLN A 177 -40.61 28.28 -11.22
CA GLN A 177 -41.00 27.15 -12.07
C GLN A 177 -42.41 27.31 -12.69
N ASN A 178 -42.84 28.54 -12.97
CA ASN A 178 -44.19 28.81 -13.46
C ASN A 178 -44.18 29.63 -14.76
N ALA A 179 -43.68 29.00 -15.83
CA ALA A 179 -43.85 29.51 -17.19
C ALA A 179 -44.75 28.54 -17.99
N PRO A 180 -45.98 28.93 -18.32
CA PRO A 180 -46.88 28.12 -19.12
C PRO A 180 -46.53 28.21 -20.62
N GLY A 181 -46.37 27.04 -21.24
CA GLY A 181 -46.75 26.81 -22.64
C GLY A 181 -45.88 27.44 -23.72
N ILE A 182 -44.74 26.83 -24.02
CA ILE A 182 -44.15 26.96 -25.36
C ILE A 182 -44.93 26.04 -26.31
N ARG A 183 -45.84 26.62 -27.09
CA ARG A 183 -46.42 25.98 -28.28
C ARG A 183 -45.35 25.94 -29.37
N VAL A 184 -44.89 24.74 -29.69
CA VAL A 184 -44.09 24.47 -30.89
C VAL A 184 -45.02 24.60 -32.10
N LYS A 185 -44.81 25.65 -32.90
CA LYS A 185 -45.42 25.81 -34.22
C LYS A 185 -44.56 25.04 -35.20
N ILE A 186 -45.05 23.88 -35.65
CA ILE A 186 -44.47 23.12 -36.75
C ILE A 186 -44.90 23.85 -38.02
N GLU A 187 -43.94 24.45 -38.71
CA GLU A 187 -44.14 25.02 -40.03
C GLU A 187 -43.78 23.92 -41.05
N ASP A 188 -44.81 23.34 -41.66
CA ASP A 188 -44.68 22.45 -42.82
C ASP A 188 -44.16 23.26 -44.00
N THR A 189 -42.99 22.89 -44.52
CA THR A 189 -42.50 23.34 -45.82
C THR A 189 -42.53 22.15 -46.77
N ALA A 190 -43.60 22.10 -47.56
CA ALA A 190 -43.70 21.35 -48.80
C ALA A 190 -43.42 22.27 -49.99
N ASP A 191 -42.87 21.65 -51.04
CA ASP A 191 -42.87 22.05 -52.46
C ASP A 191 -41.92 23.19 -52.90
N ASP A 192 -40.80 22.82 -53.54
CA ASP A 192 -40.68 22.70 -55.02
C ASP A 192 -39.36 22.01 -55.44
#